data_AF-A0A9D9HYS5-F1
#
_entry.id   AF-A0A9D9HYS5-F1
#
_cell.length_a   1.000
_cell.length_b   1.000
_cell.length_c   1.000
_cell.angle_alpha   90.00
_cell.angle_beta   90.00
_cell.angle_gamma   90.00
#
_symmetry.space_group_name_H-M   'P 1'
#
loop_
_entity.id
_entity.type
_entity.pdbx_description
1 polymer ?
#
loop_
_entity_poly.entity_id
_entity_poly.type
_entity_poly.pdbx_seq_one_letter_code
_entity_poly.pdbx_strand_id
1 'polypeptide(L)'
;MKRPKRVALINDMTGFGRCSIAVQLPIISAMGVQGCILPTAILSAHTGYPTYYFDDYTSHMEAYMNNWKELDVTFDGITTGFLGSKEQIELVIQFIEKFRMKHTKVIVDPVMGDDGVLYATYT
;
A
#
# COMPACT_ATOMS: atom_id res chain seq x y z
N MET A 1 -6.71 -5.02 -27.82
CA MET A 1 -5.43 -5.11 -27.06
C MET A 1 -5.71 -5.68 -25.68
N LYS A 2 -4.85 -6.54 -25.14
CA LYS A 2 -5.01 -7.07 -23.77
C LYS A 2 -4.60 -5.98 -22.77
N ARG A 3 -5.41 -5.74 -21.73
CA ARG A 3 -5.07 -4.73 -20.71
C ARG A 3 -3.74 -5.10 -20.01
N PRO A 4 -2.92 -4.13 -19.57
CA PRO A 4 -1.79 -4.43 -18.70
C PRO A 4 -2.29 -5.10 -17.41
N LYS A 5 -1.44 -5.93 -16.81
CA LYS A 5 -1.70 -6.47 -15.47
C LYS A 5 -1.75 -5.32 -14.47
N ARG A 6 -2.55 -5.47 -13.41
CA ARG A 6 -2.71 -4.48 -12.34
C ARG A 6 -2.32 -5.05 -11.00
N VAL A 7 -1.61 -4.27 -10.20
CA VAL A 7 -1.29 -4.60 -8.82
C VAL A 7 -1.77 -3.47 -7.91
N ALA A 8 -2.57 -3.81 -6.90
CA ALA A 8 -2.89 -2.88 -5.81
C ALA A 8 -1.68 -2.75 -4.88
N LEU A 9 -1.19 -1.53 -4.72
CA LEU A 9 -0.05 -1.18 -3.87
C LEU A 9 -0.61 -0.52 -2.60
N ILE A 10 -0.69 -1.28 -1.52
CA ILE A 10 -1.21 -0.82 -0.22
C ILE A 10 -0.01 -0.54 0.69
N ASN A 11 0.44 0.71 0.70
CA ASN A 11 1.67 1.13 1.37
C ASN A 11 1.68 2.66 1.54
N ASP A 12 2.63 3.24 2.28
CA ASP A 12 2.69 4.69 2.45
C ASP A 12 3.24 5.41 1.20
N MET A 13 2.85 6.68 1.07
CA MET A 13 3.44 7.62 0.12
C MET A 13 4.44 8.53 0.84
N THR A 14 5.71 8.15 0.77
CA THR A 14 6.83 8.96 1.27
C THR A 14 7.33 9.94 0.21
N GLY A 15 7.43 11.23 0.59
CA GLY A 15 7.96 12.31 -0.26
C GLY A 15 9.48 12.27 -0.43
N PHE A 16 10.24 12.21 0.66
CA PHE A 16 11.71 12.17 0.66
C PHE A 16 12.27 10.89 1.29
N GLY A 17 13.15 10.21 0.55
CA GLY A 17 13.63 8.88 0.90
C GLY A 17 13.18 7.84 -0.12
N ARG A 18 13.73 6.63 -0.02
CA ARG A 18 13.45 5.53 -0.96
C ARG A 18 12.86 4.34 -0.19
N CYS A 19 11.56 4.42 0.09
CA CYS A 19 10.79 3.32 0.65
C CYS A 19 9.40 3.25 0.00
N SER A 20 8.65 2.21 0.34
CA SER A 20 7.21 2.14 0.12
C SER A 20 6.77 2.44 -1.32
N ILE A 21 5.75 3.27 -1.56
CA ILE A 21 5.26 3.55 -2.93
C ILE A 21 6.34 4.21 -3.80
N ALA A 22 7.19 5.06 -3.23
CA ALA A 22 8.26 5.74 -3.97
C ALA A 22 9.27 4.76 -4.60
N VAL A 23 9.39 3.54 -4.04
CA VAL A 23 10.20 2.44 -4.59
C VAL A 23 9.35 1.45 -5.38
N GLN A 24 8.19 1.05 -4.85
CA GLN A 24 7.35 0.02 -5.47
C GLN A 24 6.81 0.46 -6.83
N LEU A 25 6.28 1.69 -6.95
CA LEU A 25 5.66 2.17 -8.18
C LEU A 25 6.61 2.17 -9.40
N PRO A 26 7.84 2.72 -9.34
CA PRO A 26 8.73 2.70 -10.50
C PRO A 26 9.18 1.28 -10.87
N ILE A 27 9.41 0.39 -9.90
CA ILE A 27 9.77 -1.02 -10.18
C ILE A 27 8.63 -1.74 -10.91
N ILE A 28 7.41 -1.65 -10.37
CA ILE A 28 6.21 -2.28 -10.95
C ILE A 28 5.94 -1.73 -12.36
N SER A 29 6.08 -0.41 -12.54
CA SER A 29 5.91 0.24 -13.84
C SER A 29 6.98 -0.21 -14.85
N ALA A 30 8.24 -0.33 -14.44
CA ALA A 30 9.33 -0.83 -15.29
C ALA A 30 9.11 -2.29 -15.72
N MET A 31 8.38 -3.09 -14.92
CA MET A 31 7.97 -4.45 -15.25
C MET A 31 6.76 -4.53 -16.21
N GLY A 32 6.24 -3.39 -16.68
CA GLY A 32 5.08 -3.33 -17.57
C GLY A 32 3.74 -3.62 -16.87
N VAL A 33 3.70 -3.48 -15.54
CA VAL A 33 2.51 -3.69 -14.72
C VAL A 33 2.01 -2.33 -14.23
N GLN A 34 0.69 -2.12 -14.24
CA GLN A 34 0.10 -0.92 -13.68
C GLN A 34 0.04 -1.04 -12.15
N GLY A 35 0.75 -0.16 -11.44
CA GLY A 35 0.58 0.03 -10.01
C GLY A 35 -0.64 0.92 -9.71
N CYS A 36 -1.55 0.44 -8.87
CA CYS A 36 -2.72 1.19 -8.40
C CYS A 36 -2.58 1.41 -6.90
N ILE A 37 -2.48 2.67 -6.48
CA ILE A 37 -2.08 3.04 -5.12
C ILE A 37 -3.31 3.16 -4.21
N LEU A 38 -3.30 2.46 -3.08
CA LEU A 38 -4.15 2.72 -1.92
C LEU A 38 -3.22 3.17 -0.78
N PRO A 39 -3.09 4.48 -0.52
CA PRO A 39 -2.12 4.97 0.44
C PRO A 39 -2.57 4.64 1.87
N THR A 40 -1.62 4.23 2.71
CA THR A 40 -1.83 3.98 4.14
C THR A 40 -1.48 5.20 5.00
N ALA A 41 -0.52 6.00 4.55
CA ALA A 41 -0.16 7.28 5.14
C ALA A 41 0.50 8.17 4.07
N ILE A 42 0.51 9.48 4.31
CA ILE A 42 1.31 10.44 3.53
C ILE A 42 2.43 10.97 4.43
N LEU A 43 3.69 10.81 4.01
CA LEU A 43 4.85 11.26 4.77
C LEU A 43 5.68 12.26 3.96
N SER A 44 6.24 13.29 4.62
CA SER A 44 7.23 14.16 3.94
C SER A 44 8.58 13.47 3.78
N ALA A 45 8.95 12.59 4.71
CA ALA A 45 10.15 11.77 4.67
C ALA A 45 9.92 10.45 5.43
N HIS A 46 10.69 9.40 5.12
CA HIS A 46 10.54 8.13 5.85
C HIS A 46 10.94 8.26 7.32
N THR A 47 10.42 7.36 8.16
CA THR A 47 10.55 7.40 9.63
C THR A 47 11.98 7.25 10.16
N GLY A 48 12.93 6.85 9.33
CA GLY A 48 14.37 6.87 9.66
C GLY A 48 15.01 8.27 9.76
N TYR A 49 14.31 9.35 9.37
CA TYR A 49 14.79 10.72 9.54
C TYR A 49 14.40 11.31 10.90
N PRO A 50 15.17 12.27 11.46
CA PRO A 50 14.87 12.88 12.75
C PRO A 50 13.54 13.64 12.82
N THR A 51 13.07 14.16 11.68
CA THR A 51 11.81 14.88 11.56
C THR A 51 11.09 14.52 10.27
N TYR A 52 9.77 14.42 10.33
CA TYR A 52 8.90 14.17 9.19
C TYR A 52 7.48 14.65 9.50
N TYR A 53 6.74 15.01 8.47
CA TYR A 53 5.29 15.12 8.49
C TYR A 53 4.68 13.72 8.32
N PHE A 54 3.60 13.43 9.05
CA PHE A 54 2.86 12.18 9.00
C PHE A 54 1.38 12.49 9.02
N ASP A 55 0.67 12.04 7.98
CA ASP A 55 -0.78 12.08 7.88
C ASP A 55 -1.33 10.66 7.75
N ASP A 56 -2.12 10.24 8.73
CA ASP A 56 -2.73 8.92 8.76
C ASP A 56 -3.92 8.87 7.78
N TYR A 57 -3.86 7.95 6.82
CA TYR A 57 -4.86 7.86 5.77
C TYR A 57 -6.00 6.88 6.08
N THR A 58 -6.04 6.29 7.29
CA THR A 58 -7.04 5.27 7.71
C THR A 58 -8.47 5.64 7.34
N SER A 59 -8.92 6.85 7.69
CA SER A 59 -10.31 7.30 7.48
C SER A 59 -10.72 7.42 6.00
N HIS A 60 -9.75 7.40 5.08
CA HIS A 60 -9.98 7.56 3.65
C HIS A 60 -9.96 6.23 2.88
N MET A 61 -9.35 5.18 3.45
CA MET A 61 -9.13 3.92 2.75
C MET A 61 -10.44 3.26 2.29
N GLU A 62 -11.50 3.34 3.10
CA GLU A 62 -12.80 2.76 2.74
C GLU A 62 -13.43 3.44 1.52
N ALA A 63 -13.32 4.78 1.43
CA ALA A 63 -13.81 5.53 0.28
C ALA A 63 -13.09 5.12 -1.02
N TYR A 64 -11.77 4.90 -0.97
CA TYR A 64 -11.00 4.38 -2.10
C TYR A 64 -11.51 2.99 -2.53
N MET A 65 -11.66 2.09 -1.56
CA MET A 65 -12.15 0.72 -1.83
C MET A 65 -13.54 0.73 -2.46
N ASN A 66 -14.44 1.55 -1.97
CA ASN A 66 -15.80 1.63 -2.49
C ASN A 66 -15.80 2.20 -3.92
N ASN A 67 -15.03 3.25 -4.19
CA ASN A 67 -14.91 3.79 -5.54
C ASN A 67 -14.27 2.79 -6.53
N TRP A 68 -13.21 2.07 -6.14
CA TRP A 68 -12.63 1.02 -6.98
C TRP A 68 -13.58 -0.14 -7.23
N LYS A 69 -14.49 -0.42 -6.29
CA LYS A 69 -15.54 -1.41 -6.48
C LYS A 69 -16.59 -0.94 -7.49
N GLU A 70 -17.01 0.32 -7.40
CA GLU A 70 -17.95 0.94 -8.36
C GLU A 70 -17.39 0.99 -9.78
N LEU A 71 -16.08 1.23 -9.93
CA LEU A 71 -15.36 1.22 -11.20
C LEU A 71 -15.07 -0.19 -11.75
N ASP A 72 -15.50 -1.25 -11.05
CA ASP A 72 -15.22 -2.66 -11.36
C ASP A 72 -13.72 -2.94 -11.60
N VAL A 73 -12.87 -2.33 -10.77
CA VAL A 73 -11.43 -2.52 -10.87
C VAL A 73 -11.06 -3.94 -10.44
N THR A 74 -10.34 -4.64 -11.31
CA THR A 74 -9.80 -5.97 -11.04
C THR A 74 -8.28 -5.95 -10.93
N PHE A 75 -7.76 -6.75 -10.00
CA PHE A 75 -6.33 -6.82 -9.71
C PHE A 75 -5.76 -8.23 -9.97
N ASP A 76 -4.65 -8.27 -10.71
CA ASP A 76 -3.85 -9.47 -10.92
C ASP A 76 -2.94 -9.73 -9.71
N GLY A 77 -2.61 -8.69 -8.94
CA GLY A 77 -1.89 -8.81 -7.67
C GLY A 77 -2.31 -7.78 -6.63
N ILE A 78 -2.06 -8.08 -5.36
CA ILE A 78 -2.23 -7.20 -4.22
C ILE A 78 -0.95 -7.31 -3.39
N THR A 79 -0.35 -6.17 -3.06
CA THR A 79 0.84 -6.10 -2.21
C THR A 79 0.59 -5.16 -1.05
N THR A 80 0.92 -5.58 0.16
CA THR A 80 0.83 -4.74 1.36
C THR A 80 2.23 -4.47 1.90
N GLY A 81 2.42 -3.30 2.52
CA GLY A 81 3.65 -2.93 3.22
C GLY A 81 3.35 -2.19 4.51
N PHE A 82 3.96 -1.01 4.67
CA PHE A 82 3.79 -0.16 5.85
C PHE A 82 2.33 0.23 6.06
N LEU A 83 1.85 0.08 7.30
CA LEU A 83 0.53 0.52 7.75
C LEU A 83 0.69 1.66 8.75
N GLY A 84 -0.14 2.69 8.60
CA GLY A 84 -0.10 3.90 9.44
C GLY A 84 -0.75 3.74 10.81
N SER A 85 -1.65 2.76 10.96
CA SER A 85 -2.32 2.46 12.23
C SER A 85 -2.73 0.99 12.35
N LYS A 86 -3.05 0.55 13.57
CA LYS A 86 -3.55 -0.79 13.85
C LYS A 86 -4.89 -1.09 13.17
N GLU A 87 -5.77 -0.09 13.07
CA GLU A 87 -7.09 -0.22 12.42
C GLU A 87 -6.97 -0.58 10.94
N GLN A 88 -5.87 -0.18 10.29
CA GLN A 88 -5.63 -0.50 8.89
C GLN A 88 -5.44 -1.99 8.63
N ILE A 89 -5.05 -2.80 9.63
CA ILE A 89 -4.96 -4.25 9.48
C ILE A 89 -6.31 -4.83 9.03
N GLU A 90 -7.38 -4.42 9.70
CA GLU A 90 -8.73 -4.87 9.38
C GLU A 90 -9.18 -4.36 8.00
N LEU A 91 -8.88 -3.11 7.67
CA LEU A 91 -9.18 -2.54 6.35
C LEU A 91 -8.44 -3.26 5.21
N VAL A 92 -7.21 -3.71 5.45
CA VAL A 92 -6.42 -4.48 4.48
C VAL A 92 -6.97 -5.89 4.31
N ILE A 93 -7.40 -6.54 5.41
CA ILE A 93 -8.10 -7.84 5.34
C ILE A 93 -9.35 -7.69 4.47
N GLN A 94 -10.18 -6.69 4.76
CA GLN A 94 -11.40 -6.39 3.99
C GLN A 94 -11.09 -6.07 2.52
N PHE A 95 -10.00 -5.34 2.23
CA PHE A 95 -9.56 -5.11 0.87
C PHE A 95 -9.27 -6.43 0.14
N ILE A 96 -8.48 -7.30 0.75
CA ILE A 96 -8.11 -8.59 0.16
C ILE A 96 -9.36 -9.43 -0.09
N GLU A 97 -10.27 -9.51 0.87
CA GLU A 97 -11.54 -10.25 0.70
C GLU A 97 -12.41 -9.67 -0.44
N LYS A 98 -12.49 -8.34 -0.54
CA LYS A 98 -13.33 -7.64 -1.53
C LYS A 98 -12.81 -7.77 -2.97
N PHE A 99 -11.48 -7.79 -3.15
CA PHE A 99 -10.84 -7.66 -4.46
C PHE A 99 -10.09 -8.91 -4.94
N ARG A 100 -9.79 -9.88 -4.07
CA ARG A 100 -9.11 -11.12 -4.47
C ARG A 100 -10.03 -11.99 -5.33
N MET A 101 -9.51 -12.39 -6.48
CA MET A 101 -10.07 -13.45 -7.32
C MET A 101 -9.17 -14.70 -7.31
N LYS A 102 -9.65 -15.79 -7.92
CA LYS A 102 -8.90 -17.06 -8.02
C LYS A 102 -7.48 -16.90 -8.59
N HIS A 103 -7.28 -15.94 -9.50
CA HIS A 103 -5.98 -15.69 -10.14
C HIS A 103 -5.14 -14.62 -9.44
N THR A 104 -5.71 -13.85 -8.51
CA THR A 104 -5.03 -12.74 -7.83
C THR A 104 -3.94 -13.28 -6.93
N LYS A 105 -2.72 -12.75 -7.07
CA LYS A 105 -1.60 -13.04 -6.18
C LYS A 105 -1.56 -12.03 -5.04
N VAL A 106 -1.51 -12.51 -3.79
CA VAL A 106 -1.43 -11.66 -2.61
C VAL A 106 -0.05 -11.82 -1.99
N ILE A 107 0.65 -10.70 -1.77
CA ILE A 107 1.95 -10.64 -1.09
C ILE A 107 1.80 -9.70 0.08
N VAL A 108 2.16 -10.16 1.27
CA VAL A 108 2.12 -9.37 2.50
C VAL A 108 3.56 -9.19 2.97
N ASP A 109 4.06 -7.96 2.92
CA ASP A 109 5.29 -7.58 3.60
C ASP A 109 4.93 -7.08 5.02
N PRO A 110 5.25 -7.84 6.07
CA PRO A 110 4.92 -7.46 7.44
C PRO A 110 5.93 -6.43 7.96
N VAL A 111 5.80 -5.18 7.50
CA VAL A 111 6.70 -4.08 7.88
C VAL A 111 6.51 -3.74 9.36
N MET A 112 7.40 -4.24 10.23
CA MET A 112 7.33 -4.02 11.69
C MET A 112 8.54 -3.29 12.26
N GLY A 113 9.71 -3.46 11.66
CA GLY A 113 10.98 -2.96 12.21
C GLY A 113 12.17 -3.44 11.39
N ASP A 114 13.37 -3.08 11.85
CA ASP A 114 14.65 -3.55 11.31
C ASP A 114 15.69 -3.63 12.43
N ASP A 115 16.80 -4.35 12.22
CA ASP A 115 17.90 -4.49 13.20
C ASP A 115 17.46 -4.96 14.60
N GLY A 116 16.37 -5.73 14.67
CA GLY A 116 15.80 -6.22 15.93
C GLY A 116 15.02 -5.18 16.74
N VAL A 117 14.74 -4.01 16.15
CA VAL A 117 14.00 -2.90 16.78
C VAL A 117 12.74 -2.57 15.97
N LEU A 118 11.62 -2.38 16.67
CA LEU A 118 10.38 -1.94 16.02
C LEU A 118 10.51 -0.52 15.48
N TYR A 119 9.88 -0.24 14.33
CA TYR A 119 9.74 1.13 13.87
C TYR A 119 8.88 1.93 14.85
N ALA A 120 9.20 3.21 15.03
CA ALA A 120 8.50 4.09 15.99
C ALA A 120 6.99 4.22 15.73
N THR A 121 6.55 3.93 14.51
CA THR A 121 5.15 3.98 14.08
C THR A 121 4.41 2.65 14.23
N TYR A 122 5.09 1.58 14.66
CA TYR A 122 4.44 0.27 14.87
C TYR A 122 3.63 0.30 16.18
N THR A 123 2.33 0.04 16.10
CA THR A 123 1.36 0.12 17.22
C THR A 123 0.50 -1.12 17.36
#